data_AF-A0A4Y6CR97-F1
#
_entry.id   AF-A0A4Y6CR97-F1
#
_cell.length_a   1.000
_cell.length_b   1.000
_cell.length_c   1.000
_cell.angle_alpha   90.00
_cell.angle_beta   90.00
_cell.angle_gamma   90.00
#
_symmetry.space_group_name_H-M   'P 1'
#
loop_
_entity.id
_entity.type
_entity.pdbx_description
1 polymer ?
#
loop_
_entity_poly.entity_id
_entity_poly.type
_entity_poly.pdbx_seq_one_letter_code
_entity_poly.pdbx_strand_id
1 'polypeptide(L)'
;MSDARLEQFKKMVVDFPDSPMSHFSLGKLYLERRQYPEAAQALESAVRLDPTYAAAMVALGDAWAGAGESDKAREVLGRAREHALAQGHPGLAEEIDERIADLS
;
A
#
# COMPACT_ATOMS: atom_id res chain seq x y z
N MET A 1 -18.35 -14.70 -6.15
CA MET A 1 -18.07 -14.73 -4.69
C MET A 1 -17.08 -13.65 -4.24
N SER A 2 -16.62 -12.76 -5.11
CA SER A 2 -15.72 -11.64 -4.77
C SER A 2 -16.38 -10.62 -3.83
N ASP A 3 -17.63 -10.23 -4.07
CA ASP A 3 -18.21 -9.04 -3.42
C ASP A 3 -18.43 -9.17 -1.91
N ALA A 4 -18.67 -10.37 -1.40
CA ALA A 4 -18.80 -10.61 0.04
C ALA A 4 -17.54 -10.23 0.83
N ARG A 5 -16.34 -10.49 0.27
CA ARG A 5 -15.07 -10.13 0.90
C ARG A 5 -14.84 -8.62 0.90
N LEU A 6 -15.28 -7.93 -0.15
CA LEU A 6 -15.19 -6.47 -0.22
C LEU A 6 -16.07 -5.82 0.83
N GLU A 7 -17.32 -6.25 0.94
CA GLU A 7 -18.24 -5.73 1.94
C GLU A 7 -17.76 -6.01 3.37
N GLN A 8 -17.13 -7.17 3.60
CA GLN A 8 -16.52 -7.48 4.90
C GLN A 8 -15.38 -6.52 5.24
N PHE A 9 -14.44 -6.25 4.32
CA PHE A 9 -13.35 -5.33 4.62
C PHE A 9 -13.80 -3.87 4.72
N LYS A 10 -14.79 -3.44 3.93
CA LYS A 10 -15.42 -2.12 4.11
C LYS A 10 -16.01 -1.99 5.51
N LYS A 11 -16.73 -3.02 5.98
CA LYS A 11 -17.25 -3.06 7.34
C LYS A 11 -16.13 -3.02 8.38
N MET A 12 -15.02 -3.72 8.18
CA MET A 12 -13.88 -3.64 9.10
C MET A 12 -13.28 -2.24 9.21
N VAL A 13 -13.26 -1.47 8.12
CA VAL A 13 -12.83 -0.06 8.16
C VAL A 13 -13.86 0.81 8.89
N VAL A 14 -15.16 0.50 8.81
CA VAL A 14 -16.20 1.20 9.57
C VAL A 14 -16.13 0.87 11.06
N ASP A 15 -15.97 -0.40 11.41
CA ASP A 15 -15.90 -0.87 12.79
C ASP A 15 -14.58 -0.46 13.48
N PHE A 16 -13.49 -0.32 12.70
CA PHE A 16 -12.15 0.03 13.18
C PHE A 16 -11.49 1.10 12.28
N PRO A 17 -11.98 2.35 12.31
CA PRO A 17 -11.53 3.41 11.40
C PRO A 17 -10.08 3.87 11.65
N ASP A 18 -9.56 3.65 12.85
CA ASP A 18 -8.20 4.03 13.24
C ASP A 18 -7.21 2.84 13.18
N SER A 19 -7.62 1.71 12.59
CA SER A 19 -6.77 0.53 12.42
C SER A 19 -6.03 0.58 11.07
N PRO A 20 -4.69 0.75 11.06
CA PRO A 20 -3.91 0.68 9.82
C PRO A 20 -4.13 -0.63 9.07
N MET A 21 -4.27 -1.74 9.80
CA MET A 21 -4.49 -3.08 9.27
C MET A 21 -5.82 -3.22 8.52
N SER A 22 -6.88 -2.57 9.00
CA SER A 22 -8.20 -2.60 8.36
C SER A 22 -8.15 -1.90 7.01
N HIS A 23 -7.55 -0.71 6.98
CA HIS A 23 -7.32 0.07 5.76
C HIS A 23 -6.40 -0.65 4.78
N PHE A 24 -5.30 -1.24 5.27
CA PHE A 24 -4.38 -2.04 4.46
C PHE A 24 -5.08 -3.23 3.80
N SER A 25 -5.88 -3.99 4.56
CA SER A 25 -6.58 -5.16 4.05
C SER A 25 -7.59 -4.79 2.96
N LEU A 26 -8.31 -3.67 3.13
CA LEU A 26 -9.22 -3.14 2.12
C LEU A 26 -8.46 -2.71 0.87
N GLY A 27 -7.38 -1.95 1.04
CA GLY A 27 -6.52 -1.48 -0.05
C GLY A 27 -5.89 -2.62 -0.85
N LYS A 28 -5.42 -3.66 -0.17
CA LYS A 28 -4.88 -4.87 -0.81
C LYS A 28 -5.94 -5.59 -1.64
N LEU A 29 -7.18 -5.67 -1.15
CA LEU A 29 -8.26 -6.25 -1.94
C LEU A 29 -8.56 -5.41 -3.20
N TYR A 30 -8.51 -4.09 -3.10
CA TYR A 30 -8.66 -3.21 -4.27
C TYR A 30 -7.51 -3.40 -5.27
N LEU A 31 -6.26 -3.55 -4.81
CA LEU A 31 -5.12 -3.91 -5.67
C LEU A 31 -5.33 -5.22 -6.42
N GLU A 32 -5.77 -6.28 -5.72
CA GLU A 32 -6.08 -7.58 -6.33
C GLU A 32 -7.14 -7.46 -7.43
N ARG A 33 -8.04 -6.47 -7.31
CA ARG A 33 -9.08 -6.15 -8.30
C ARG A 33 -8.66 -5.11 -9.34
N ARG A 34 -7.42 -4.64 -9.30
CA ARG A 34 -6.89 -3.55 -10.15
C ARG A 34 -7.69 -2.25 -10.03
N GLN A 35 -8.35 -2.05 -8.90
CA GLN A 35 -9.05 -0.81 -8.54
C GLN A 35 -8.05 0.13 -7.88
N TYR A 36 -7.12 0.62 -8.69
CA TYR A 36 -5.93 1.32 -8.19
C TYR A 36 -6.23 2.63 -7.45
N PRO A 37 -7.18 3.49 -7.89
CA PRO A 37 -7.52 4.70 -7.14
C PRO A 37 -8.09 4.40 -5.75
N GLU A 38 -9.02 3.44 -5.64
CA GLU A 38 -9.60 3.04 -4.37
C GLU A 38 -8.58 2.34 -3.46
N ALA A 39 -7.67 1.56 -4.06
CA ALA A 39 -6.55 0.97 -3.33
C ALA A 39 -5.66 2.07 -2.72
N ALA A 40 -5.27 3.06 -3.51
CA ALA A 40 -4.41 4.15 -3.06
C ALA A 40 -5.07 4.89 -1.89
N GLN A 41 -6.35 5.25 -1.98
CA GLN A 41 -7.05 5.96 -0.90
C GLN A 41 -7.09 5.17 0.42
N ALA A 42 -7.35 3.86 0.35
CA ALA A 42 -7.34 3.00 1.53
C ALA A 42 -5.92 2.87 2.11
N LEU A 43 -4.91 2.68 1.26
CA LEU A 43 -3.52 2.50 1.68
C LEU A 43 -2.89 3.79 2.20
N GLU A 44 -3.27 4.95 1.68
CA GLU A 44 -2.91 6.26 2.24
C GLU A 44 -3.41 6.40 3.67
N SER A 45 -4.63 5.94 3.94
CA SER A 45 -5.17 5.93 5.30
C SER A 45 -4.36 5.00 6.21
N ALA A 46 -3.96 3.82 5.73
CA ALA A 46 -3.10 2.92 6.48
C ALA A 46 -1.73 3.54 6.80
N VAL A 47 -1.06 4.13 5.81
CA VAL A 47 0.24 4.79 5.97
C VAL A 47 0.15 6.05 6.84
N ARG A 48 -0.98 6.77 6.81
CA ARG A 48 -1.21 7.92 7.68
C ARG A 48 -1.39 7.51 9.14
N LEU A 49 -2.09 6.40 9.40
CA LEU A 49 -2.31 5.88 10.75
C LEU A 49 -1.05 5.22 11.32
N ASP A 50 -0.27 4.54 10.47
CA ASP A 50 1.04 4.00 10.83
C ASP A 50 2.08 4.32 9.74
N PRO A 51 2.84 5.43 9.91
CA PRO A 51 3.91 5.82 9.01
C PRO A 51 5.12 4.88 9.00
N THR A 52 5.14 3.84 9.84
CA THR A 52 6.20 2.82 9.86
C THR A 52 5.76 1.51 9.20
N TYR A 53 4.51 1.43 8.72
CA TYR A 53 3.96 0.23 8.14
C TYR A 53 4.49 -0.02 6.71
N ALA A 54 5.69 -0.60 6.62
CA ALA A 54 6.40 -0.83 5.36
C ALA A 54 5.56 -1.57 4.32
N ALA A 55 4.80 -2.60 4.72
CA ALA A 55 3.94 -3.33 3.79
C ALA A 55 2.83 -2.47 3.19
N ALA A 56 2.26 -1.53 3.98
CA ALA A 56 1.27 -0.60 3.47
C ALA A 56 1.88 0.45 2.54
N MET A 57 3.11 0.91 2.81
CA MET A 57 3.83 1.81 1.90
C MET A 57 4.16 1.15 0.56
N VAL A 58 4.62 -0.10 0.59
CA VAL A 58 4.90 -0.87 -0.64
C VAL A 58 3.63 -1.09 -1.45
N ALA A 59 2.53 -1.50 -0.79
CA ALA A 59 1.24 -1.64 -1.45
C ALA A 59 0.72 -0.30 -2.00
N LEU A 60 0.93 0.82 -1.29
CA LEU A 60 0.57 2.15 -1.79
C LEU A 60 1.37 2.51 -3.05
N GLY A 61 2.66 2.13 -3.08
CA GLY A 61 3.50 2.24 -4.27
C GLY A 61 2.92 1.48 -5.46
N ASP A 62 2.51 0.23 -5.25
CA ASP A 62 1.87 -0.59 -6.28
C ASP A 62 0.55 0.00 -6.76
N ALA A 63 -0.23 0.58 -5.85
CA ALA A 63 -1.49 1.22 -6.18
C ALA A 63 -1.26 2.44 -7.07
N TRP A 64 -0.29 3.28 -6.73
CA TRP A 64 0.06 4.43 -7.56
C TRP A 64 0.65 4.03 -8.91
N ALA A 65 1.50 3.01 -8.94
CA ALA A 65 2.06 2.46 -10.18
C ALA A 65 0.96 1.95 -11.11
N GLY A 66 0.02 1.16 -10.57
CA GLY A 66 -1.12 0.65 -11.32
C GLY A 66 -2.08 1.76 -11.79
N ALA A 67 -2.19 2.86 -11.03
CA ALA A 67 -2.95 4.04 -11.42
C ALA A 67 -2.26 4.90 -12.50
N GLY A 68 -1.02 4.58 -12.87
CA GLY A 68 -0.20 5.36 -13.82
C GLY A 68 0.47 6.58 -13.19
N GLU A 69 0.45 6.70 -11.86
CA GLU A 69 1.01 7.82 -11.09
C GLU A 69 2.44 7.46 -10.64
N SER A 70 3.34 7.24 -11.60
CA SER A 70 4.70 6.73 -11.35
C SER A 70 5.53 7.61 -10.40
N ASP A 71 5.32 8.93 -10.41
CA ASP A 71 6.02 9.84 -9.51
C ASP A 71 5.62 9.62 -8.05
N LYS A 72 4.32 9.47 -7.78
CA LYS A 72 3.82 9.16 -6.42
C LYS A 72 4.26 7.78 -5.97
N ALA A 73 4.26 6.81 -6.88
CA ALA A 73 4.76 5.46 -6.60
C ALA A 73 6.23 5.49 -6.18
N ARG A 74 7.08 6.20 -6.93
CA ARG A 74 8.50 6.34 -6.63
C ARG A 74 8.75 7.03 -5.28
N GLU A 75 7.99 8.07 -4.97
CA GLU A 75 8.10 8.78 -3.70
C GLU A 75 7.79 7.87 -2.50
N VAL A 76 6.65 7.16 -2.52
CA VAL A 76 6.26 6.31 -1.39
C VAL A 76 7.16 5.07 -1.27
N LEU A 77 7.57 4.48 -2.39
CA LEU A 77 8.52 3.37 -2.41
C LEU A 77 9.89 3.81 -1.87
N GLY A 78 10.37 5.01 -2.22
CA GLY A 78 11.60 5.57 -1.67
C GLY A 78 11.56 5.66 -0.14
N ARG A 79 10.44 6.15 0.42
CA ARG A 79 10.25 6.19 1.89
C ARG A 79 10.22 4.78 2.50
N ALA A 80 9.54 3.83 1.86
CA ALA A 80 9.50 2.44 2.32
C ALA A 80 10.91 1.81 2.35
N ARG A 81 11.71 2.09 1.32
CA ARG A 81 13.09 1.63 1.20
C ARG A 81 13.99 2.21 2.30
N GLU A 82 13.94 3.52 2.52
CA GLU A 82 14.68 4.16 3.60
C GLU A 82 14.33 3.54 4.96
N HIS A 83 13.05 3.28 5.18
CA HIS A 83 12.59 2.65 6.41
C HIS A 83 13.08 1.19 6.54
N ALA A 84 13.04 0.42 5.46
CA ALA A 84 13.57 -0.94 5.43
C ALA A 84 15.07 -0.98 5.76
N LEU A 85 15.87 -0.07 5.18
CA LEU A 85 17.29 0.06 5.50
C LEU A 85 17.52 0.46 6.96
N ALA A 86 16.76 1.42 7.47
CA ALA A 86 16.86 1.86 8.86
C ALA A 86 16.55 0.73 9.87
N GLN A 87 15.69 -0.21 9.51
CA GLN A 87 15.37 -1.39 10.31
C GLN A 87 16.33 -2.57 10.09
N GLY A 88 17.33 -2.45 9.20
CA GLY A 88 18.25 -3.54 8.90
C GLY A 88 17.63 -4.65 8.04
N HIS A 89 16.66 -4.31 7.19
CA HIS A 89 16.02 -5.21 6.22
C HIS A 89 16.47 -4.90 4.77
N PRO A 90 17.75 -5.17 4.41
CA PRO A 90 18.27 -4.82 3.08
C PRO A 90 17.58 -5.57 1.94
N GLY A 91 17.13 -6.82 2.15
CA GLY A 91 16.41 -7.57 1.11
C GLY A 91 15.08 -6.91 0.70
N LEU A 92 14.36 -6.32 1.66
CA LEU A 92 13.15 -5.56 1.34
C LEU A 92 13.49 -4.26 0.58
N ALA A 93 14.61 -3.62 0.90
CA ALA A 93 15.07 -2.45 0.18
C ALA A 93 15.43 -2.78 -1.29
N GLU A 94 16.05 -3.93 -1.53
CA GLU A 94 16.37 -4.43 -2.88
C GLU A 94 15.09 -4.73 -3.69
N GLU A 95 14.10 -5.43 -3.10
CA GLU A 95 12.80 -5.65 -3.75
C GLU A 95 12.12 -4.32 -4.13
N ILE A 96 12.25 -3.30 -3.28
CA ILE A 96 11.70 -1.97 -3.55
C ILE A 96 12.48 -1.26 -4.67
N ASP A 97 13.81 -1.42 -4.72
CA ASP A 97 14.64 -0.86 -5.80
C ASP A 97 14.25 -1.43 -7.17
N GLU A 98 13.97 -2.73 -7.25
CA GLU A 98 13.46 -3.36 -8.49
C GLU A 98 12.12 -2.76 -8.92
N ARG A 99 11.18 -2.61 -7.97
CA ARG A 99 9.87 -1.98 -8.23
C ARG A 99 10.01 -0.56 -8.74
N ILE A 100 10.93 0.24 -8.18
CA ILE A 100 11.18 1.61 -8.61
C ILE A 100 11.78 1.64 -10.03
N ALA A 101 12.65 0.69 -10.35
CA ALA A 101 13.27 0.58 -11.68
C ALA A 101 12.23 0.26 -12.77
N ASP A 102 11.19 -0.51 -12.44
CA ASP A 102 10.11 -0.90 -13.36
C ASP A 102 9.12 0.26 -13.66
N LEU A 103 9.19 1.39 -12.95
CA LEU A 103 8.32 2.56 -13.15
C LEU A 103 8.72 3.46 -14.34
N SER A 104 9.36 2.89 -15.37
CA SER A 104 9.91 3.59 -16.55
C SER A 104 8.85 4.12 -17.51
#